data_AF-A0A139INZ6-F1
#
_entry.id   AF-A0A139INZ6-F1
#
_cell.length_a   1.000
_cell.length_b   1.000
_cell.length_c   1.000
_cell.angle_alpha   90.00
_cell.angle_beta   90.00
_cell.angle_gamma   90.00
#
_symmetry.space_group_name_H-M   'P 1'
#
loop_
_entity.id
_entity.type
_entity.pdbx_description
1 polymer ?
#
loop_
_entity_poly.entity_id
_entity_poly.type
_entity_poly.pdbx_seq_one_letter_code
_entity_poly.pdbx_strand_id
1 'polypeptide(L)'
;QFCPPLPSFESPGSLHTSTATNKSISSMSVAHVSGMRVNGKQWHQPRNAFRPAAGQTSYAKRVARESKAAEIKKVENEMKTAKEEERQRHVQAIKDRRAAKEEKERYQKMAEKMHKKRVERLKRREKRNKLLKS
;
A
#
# COMPACT_ATOMS: atom_id res chain seq x y z
N GLN A 1 -40.92 -15.99 -10.63
CA GLN A 1 -39.55 -16.57 -10.58
C GLN A 1 -38.58 -15.42 -10.82
N PHE A 2 -37.63 -15.06 -9.96
CA PHE A 2 -37.35 -15.42 -8.56
C PHE A 2 -36.71 -14.16 -7.92
N CYS A 3 -37.09 -13.76 -6.70
CA CYS A 3 -36.41 -12.65 -6.00
C CYS A 3 -35.15 -13.16 -5.29
N PRO A 4 -34.06 -12.36 -5.19
CA PRO A 4 -32.86 -12.75 -4.47
C PRO A 4 -33.08 -12.70 -2.93
N PRO A 5 -32.43 -13.58 -2.15
CA PRO A 5 -32.51 -13.56 -0.70
C PRO A 5 -31.66 -12.42 -0.10
N LEU A 6 -32.17 -11.81 0.98
CA LEU A 6 -31.43 -10.84 1.79
C LEU A 6 -30.42 -11.56 2.72
N PRO A 7 -29.27 -10.95 3.04
CA PRO A 7 -28.35 -11.48 4.04
C PRO A 7 -28.93 -11.34 5.45
N SER A 8 -28.92 -12.43 6.21
CA SER A 8 -29.43 -12.51 7.57
C SER A 8 -28.68 -11.60 8.55
N PHE A 9 -29.41 -10.71 9.22
CA PHE A 9 -28.88 -9.85 10.28
C PHE A 9 -28.93 -10.59 11.62
N GLU A 10 -27.86 -11.32 11.97
CA GLU A 10 -27.74 -11.91 13.31
C GLU A 10 -27.32 -10.86 14.33
N SER A 11 -28.28 -10.47 15.16
CA SER A 11 -28.09 -9.56 16.28
C SER A 11 -28.37 -10.29 17.60
N PRO A 12 -27.36 -10.51 18.46
CA PRO A 12 -27.61 -11.00 19.81
C PRO A 12 -28.08 -9.85 20.70
N GLY A 13 -29.39 -9.79 20.95
CA GLY A 13 -29.87 -9.25 22.23
C GLY A 13 -29.40 -10.16 23.38
N SER A 14 -29.45 -9.82 24.67
CA SER A 14 -30.02 -8.71 25.43
C SER A 14 -29.99 -9.15 26.91
N LEU A 15 -30.04 -8.22 27.88
CA LEU A 15 -31.07 -8.14 28.94
C LEU A 15 -30.61 -7.44 30.23
N HIS A 16 -29.50 -7.89 30.84
CA HIS A 16 -29.34 -7.83 32.30
C HIS A 16 -28.95 -6.43 32.86
N THR A 17 -29.96 -5.65 33.22
CA THR A 17 -29.88 -4.49 34.13
C THR A 17 -29.23 -4.87 35.47
N SER A 18 -28.32 -4.04 36.01
CA SER A 18 -28.02 -4.01 37.45
C SER A 18 -27.31 -2.72 37.86
N THR A 19 -28.05 -1.82 38.49
CA THR A 19 -27.47 -0.74 39.31
C THR A 19 -26.88 -1.37 40.57
N ALA A 20 -25.61 -1.74 40.53
CA ALA A 20 -24.89 -2.30 41.67
C ALA A 20 -23.75 -1.37 42.08
N THR A 21 -23.94 -0.66 43.19
CA THR A 21 -22.90 0.13 43.86
C THR A 21 -21.81 -0.77 44.43
N ASN A 22 -20.91 -1.26 43.58
CA ASN A 22 -19.82 -2.11 44.05
C ASN A 22 -18.68 -1.25 44.61
N LYS A 23 -18.78 -0.97 45.91
CA LYS A 23 -17.76 -0.33 46.74
C LYS A 23 -16.57 -1.29 46.90
N SER A 24 -15.80 -1.50 45.82
CA SER A 24 -14.58 -2.29 45.85
C SER A 24 -13.48 -1.51 46.57
N ILE A 25 -13.53 -1.64 47.90
CA ILE A 25 -12.47 -1.41 48.89
C ILE A 25 -11.16 -1.00 48.22
N SER A 26 -10.85 0.30 48.30
CA SER A 26 -9.49 0.78 48.04
C SER A 26 -8.56 -0.10 48.84
N SER A 27 -7.66 -0.82 48.15
CA SER A 27 -6.56 -1.49 48.80
C SER A 27 -5.74 -0.40 49.49
N MET A 28 -5.97 -0.26 50.80
CA MET A 28 -5.06 0.49 51.65
C MET A 28 -3.76 -0.30 51.62
N SER A 29 -2.91 0.04 50.65
CA SER A 29 -1.49 -0.21 50.76
C SER A 29 -1.11 0.30 52.14
N VAL A 30 -0.76 -0.64 53.01
CA VAL A 30 -0.43 -0.34 54.40
C VAL A 30 0.76 0.60 54.30
N ALA A 31 0.49 1.91 54.46
CA ALA A 31 1.47 2.93 54.17
C ALA A 31 2.62 2.65 55.13
N HIS A 32 3.75 2.19 54.58
CA HIS A 32 4.83 1.67 55.40
C HIS A 32 5.31 2.82 56.26
N VAL A 33 4.96 2.81 57.56
CA VAL A 33 4.96 4.00 58.43
C VAL A 33 6.40 4.34 58.80
N SER A 34 7.14 4.92 57.85
CA SER A 34 8.56 5.16 57.96
C SER A 34 8.82 6.37 58.87
N GLY A 35 9.00 6.08 60.16
CA GLY A 35 9.56 7.03 61.13
C GLY A 35 8.75 8.32 61.27
N MET A 36 7.44 8.22 61.51
CA MET A 36 6.66 9.38 61.95
C MET A 36 7.24 9.92 63.27
N ARG A 37 7.67 11.19 63.27
CA ARG A 37 8.13 11.86 64.50
C ARG A 37 6.95 12.03 65.45
N VAL A 38 7.17 11.83 66.75
CA VAL A 38 6.14 11.91 67.81
C VAL A 38 5.38 13.26 67.81
N ASN A 39 6.02 14.35 67.36
CA ASN A 39 5.43 15.69 67.23
C ASN A 39 4.67 15.92 65.90
N GLY A 40 4.44 14.89 65.07
CA GLY A 40 3.68 14.95 63.81
C GLY A 40 4.30 15.77 62.66
N LYS A 41 5.21 16.71 62.94
CA LYS A 41 5.82 17.61 61.95
C LYS A 41 7.00 16.95 61.24
N GLN A 42 6.73 16.41 60.05
CA GLN A 42 7.75 15.96 59.11
C GLN A 42 8.11 17.12 58.16
N TRP A 43 9.31 17.69 58.33
CA TRP A 43 9.75 18.89 57.58
C TRP A 43 10.22 18.60 56.14
N HIS A 44 10.38 17.33 55.77
CA HIS A 44 10.79 16.91 54.42
C HIS A 44 9.69 16.07 53.77
N GLN A 45 9.34 16.38 52.52
CA GLN A 45 8.40 15.57 51.74
C GLN A 45 8.96 14.14 51.56
N PRO A 46 8.10 13.09 51.65
CA PRO A 46 8.54 11.71 51.45
C PRO A 46 9.05 11.53 50.02
N ARG A 47 10.31 11.12 49.88
CA ARG A 47 10.94 10.89 48.57
C ARG A 47 10.60 9.49 48.07
N ASN A 48 9.71 9.43 47.08
CA ASN A 48 9.47 8.20 46.32
C ASN A 48 10.71 7.82 45.50
N ALA A 49 11.03 6.53 45.44
CA ALA A 49 12.14 6.03 44.62
C ALA A 49 11.85 6.25 43.13
N PHE A 50 12.77 6.92 42.43
CA PHE A 50 12.66 7.15 40.99
C PHE A 50 12.73 5.82 40.24
N ARG A 51 11.70 5.51 39.44
CA ARG A 51 11.56 4.25 38.68
C ARG A 51 11.29 4.55 37.20
N PRO A 52 12.32 4.70 36.35
CA PRO A 52 12.17 5.04 34.93
C PRO A 52 11.28 4.11 34.09
N ALA A 53 11.07 2.87 34.56
CA ALA A 53 10.31 1.84 33.86
C ALA A 53 8.94 1.52 34.50
N ALA A 54 8.53 2.20 35.58
CA ALA A 54 7.24 1.96 36.21
C ALA A 54 6.09 2.31 35.25
N GLY A 55 5.28 1.32 34.86
CA GLY A 55 4.09 1.50 34.02
C GLY A 55 4.23 1.06 32.55
N GLN A 56 5.43 0.76 32.05
CA GLN A 56 5.59 0.24 30.68
C GLN A 56 6.16 -1.18 30.65
N THR A 57 5.28 -2.16 30.42
CA THR A 57 5.67 -3.56 30.20
C THR A 57 6.53 -3.69 28.94
N SER A 58 7.44 -4.67 28.92
CA SER A 58 8.27 -4.97 27.74
C SER A 58 7.42 -5.25 26.49
N TYR A 59 6.26 -5.89 26.68
CA TYR A 59 5.27 -6.17 25.64
C TYR A 59 4.69 -4.88 25.03
N ALA A 60 4.20 -3.94 25.85
CA ALA A 60 3.64 -2.68 25.36
C ALA A 60 4.66 -1.88 24.53
N LYS A 61 5.93 -1.86 24.97
CA LYS A 61 7.04 -1.24 24.23
C LYS A 61 7.37 -1.93 22.91
N ARG A 62 7.04 -3.22 22.74
CA ARG A 62 7.22 -3.96 21.48
C ARG A 62 6.08 -3.66 20.52
N VAL A 63 4.82 -3.77 20.97
CA VAL A 63 3.65 -3.44 20.14
C VAL A 63 3.72 -2.01 19.61
N ALA A 64 4.09 -1.03 20.46
CA ALA A 64 4.24 0.36 20.04
C ALA A 64 5.46 0.64 19.13
N ARG A 65 6.38 -0.32 18.95
CA ARG A 65 7.44 -0.27 17.93
C ARG A 65 7.01 -0.98 16.64
N GLU A 66 6.31 -2.10 16.77
CA GLU A 66 5.78 -2.86 15.63
C GLU A 66 4.70 -2.06 14.88
N SER A 67 3.82 -1.34 15.57
CA SER A 67 2.84 -0.44 14.92
C SER A 67 3.53 0.66 14.10
N LYS A 68 4.48 1.36 14.71
CA LYS A 68 5.29 2.41 14.04
C LYS A 68 6.08 1.85 12.86
N ALA A 69 6.67 0.66 13.01
CA ALA A 69 7.39 0.00 11.91
C ALA A 69 6.44 -0.42 10.78
N ALA A 70 5.20 -0.82 11.08
CA ALA A 70 4.19 -1.13 10.08
C ALA A 70 3.69 0.13 9.36
N GLU A 71 3.47 1.24 10.09
CA GLU A 71 3.13 2.55 9.53
C GLU A 71 4.22 3.05 8.56
N ILE A 72 5.49 3.03 8.98
CA ILE A 72 6.63 3.42 8.13
C ILE A 72 6.71 2.55 6.87
N LYS A 73 6.56 1.22 7.01
CA LYS A 73 6.58 0.29 5.87
C LYS A 73 5.43 0.49 4.89
N LYS A 74 4.24 0.88 5.34
CA LYS A 74 3.12 1.22 4.46
C LYS A 74 3.48 2.41 3.58
N VAL A 75 3.92 3.52 4.19
CA VAL A 75 4.35 4.73 3.47
C VAL A 75 5.53 4.43 2.53
N GLU A 76 6.51 3.63 2.96
CA GLU A 76 7.64 3.23 2.11
C GLU A 76 7.19 2.43 0.89
N ASN A 77 6.26 1.49 1.06
CA ASN A 77 5.71 0.68 -0.01
C ASN A 77 4.87 1.51 -0.98
N GLU A 78 3.99 2.39 -0.48
CA GLU A 78 3.19 3.32 -1.29
C GLU A 78 4.09 4.24 -2.15
N MET A 79 5.18 4.74 -1.58
CA MET A 79 6.18 5.54 -2.32
C MET A 79 7.00 4.74 -3.33
N LYS A 80 7.13 3.41 -3.16
CA LYS A 80 7.78 2.51 -4.11
C LYS A 80 6.83 2.15 -5.26
N THR A 81 5.60 1.75 -4.96
CA THR A 81 4.60 1.39 -5.99
C THR A 81 4.30 2.56 -6.91
N ALA A 82 4.13 3.77 -6.38
CA ALA A 82 3.91 4.97 -7.20
C ALA A 82 5.05 5.23 -8.22
N LYS A 83 6.31 5.06 -7.79
CA LYS A 83 7.49 5.20 -8.67
C LYS A 83 7.58 4.07 -9.71
N GLU A 84 7.25 2.85 -9.30
CA GLU A 84 7.25 1.70 -10.21
C GLU A 84 6.14 1.79 -11.25
N GLU A 85 4.95 2.27 -10.89
CA GLU A 85 3.86 2.57 -11.84
C GLU A 85 4.27 3.61 -12.87
N GLU A 86 4.86 4.74 -12.45
CA GLU A 86 5.35 5.77 -13.37
C GLU A 86 6.40 5.20 -14.34
N ARG A 87 7.36 4.43 -13.82
CA ARG A 87 8.37 3.74 -14.62
C ARG A 87 7.73 2.73 -15.59
N GLN A 88 6.71 1.99 -15.16
CA GLN A 88 5.99 1.02 -16.00
C GLN A 88 5.23 1.74 -17.13
N ARG A 89 4.51 2.83 -16.84
CA ARG A 89 3.82 3.67 -17.84
C ARG A 89 4.80 4.18 -18.90
N HIS A 90 5.98 4.66 -18.49
CA HIS A 90 7.01 5.11 -19.43
C HIS A 90 7.58 3.96 -20.29
N VAL A 91 7.81 2.78 -19.69
CA VAL A 91 8.27 1.58 -20.41
C VAL A 91 7.22 1.09 -21.41
N GLN A 92 5.93 1.10 -21.05
CA GLN A 92 4.82 0.76 -21.94
C GLN A 92 4.79 1.73 -23.13
N ALA A 93 4.75 3.05 -22.89
CA ALA A 93 4.75 4.06 -23.95
C ALA A 93 5.96 3.95 -24.92
N ILE A 94 7.13 3.52 -24.44
CA ILE A 94 8.29 3.23 -25.32
C ILE A 94 8.07 1.95 -26.15
N LYS A 95 7.54 0.88 -25.55
CA LYS A 95 7.22 -0.36 -26.28
C LYS A 95 6.18 -0.12 -27.36
N ASP A 96 5.10 0.59 -27.04
CA ASP A 96 4.02 0.89 -27.97
C ASP A 96 4.51 1.74 -29.16
N ARG A 97 5.35 2.75 -28.87
CA ARG A 97 6.02 3.57 -29.91
C ARG A 97 6.93 2.73 -30.82
N ARG A 98 7.63 1.73 -30.27
CA ARG A 98 8.50 0.82 -31.05
C ARG A 98 7.68 -0.12 -31.91
N ALA A 99 6.64 -0.76 -31.36
CA ALA A 99 5.72 -1.62 -32.10
C ALA A 99 5.05 -0.85 -33.26
N ALA A 100 4.48 0.33 -32.98
CA ALA A 100 3.87 1.17 -34.00
C ALA A 100 4.86 1.65 -35.09
N LYS A 101 6.16 1.74 -34.78
CA LYS A 101 7.21 2.03 -35.78
C LYS A 101 7.54 0.78 -36.61
N GLU A 102 7.71 -0.37 -35.99
CA GLU A 102 7.99 -1.64 -36.66
C GLU A 102 6.87 -2.04 -37.63
N GLU A 103 5.60 -1.88 -37.22
CA GLU A 103 4.44 -2.10 -38.08
C GLU A 103 4.46 -1.18 -39.31
N LYS A 104 4.69 0.13 -39.11
CA LYS A 104 4.81 1.10 -40.21
C LYS A 104 5.95 0.72 -41.17
N GLU A 105 7.12 0.36 -40.65
CA GLU A 105 8.25 -0.09 -41.47
C GLU A 105 7.94 -1.40 -42.22
N ARG A 106 7.21 -2.34 -41.61
CA ARG A 106 6.77 -3.58 -42.26
C ARG A 106 5.84 -3.28 -43.44
N TYR A 107 4.89 -2.37 -43.28
CA TYR A 107 4.01 -1.93 -44.36
C TYR A 107 4.77 -1.16 -45.46
N GLN A 108 5.71 -0.29 -45.10
CA GLN A 108 6.57 0.43 -46.05
C GLN A 108 7.43 -0.54 -46.88
N LYS A 109 8.16 -1.47 -46.24
CA LYS A 109 8.95 -2.51 -46.92
C LYS A 109 8.09 -3.38 -47.86
N MET A 110 6.84 -3.64 -47.48
CA MET A 110 5.89 -4.36 -48.35
C MET A 110 5.44 -3.52 -49.55
N ALA A 111 5.12 -2.23 -49.34
CA ALA A 111 4.77 -1.29 -50.40
C ALA A 111 5.92 -1.08 -51.39
N GLU A 112 7.14 -0.87 -50.91
CA GLU A 112 8.37 -0.79 -51.71
C GLU A 112 8.59 -2.05 -52.56
N LYS A 113 8.42 -3.25 -51.96
CA LYS A 113 8.54 -4.53 -52.68
C LYS A 113 7.52 -4.63 -53.83
N MET A 114 6.29 -4.15 -53.63
CA MET A 114 5.27 -4.13 -54.68
C MET A 114 5.52 -3.03 -55.71
N HIS A 115 5.98 -1.85 -55.30
CA HIS A 115 6.36 -0.76 -56.18
C HIS A 115 7.54 -1.16 -57.09
N LYS A 116 8.60 -1.75 -56.53
CA LYS A 116 9.73 -2.31 -57.28
C LYS A 116 9.25 -3.36 -58.30
N LYS A 117 8.35 -4.28 -57.91
CA LYS A 117 7.73 -5.24 -58.83
C LYS A 117 6.93 -4.56 -59.95
N ARG A 118 6.23 -3.46 -59.69
CA ARG A 118 5.47 -2.69 -60.68
C ARG A 118 6.39 -1.98 -61.67
N VAL A 119 7.41 -1.26 -61.18
CA VAL A 119 8.42 -0.58 -62.01
C VAL A 119 9.16 -1.56 -62.90
N GLU A 120 9.61 -2.70 -62.35
CA GLU A 120 10.30 -3.73 -63.13
C GLU A 120 9.38 -4.44 -64.17
N ARG A 121 8.06 -4.46 -63.95
CA ARG A 121 7.09 -4.92 -64.95
C ARG A 121 6.89 -3.87 -66.06
N LEU A 122 6.91 -2.58 -65.74
CA LEU A 122 6.80 -1.48 -66.71
C LEU A 122 8.04 -1.44 -67.61
N LYS A 123 9.27 -1.41 -67.05
CA LYS A 123 10.53 -1.47 -67.82
C LYS A 123 10.57 -2.66 -68.80
N ARG A 124 10.09 -3.84 -68.39
CA ARG A 124 10.01 -5.05 -69.25
C ARG A 124 8.88 -5.01 -70.29
N ARG A 125 7.86 -4.16 -70.12
CA ARG A 125 6.86 -3.86 -71.15
C ARG A 125 7.40 -2.82 -72.13
N GLU A 126 8.00 -1.76 -71.63
CA GLU A 126 8.68 -0.72 -72.43
C GLU A 126 9.75 -1.33 -73.33
N LYS A 127 10.65 -2.18 -72.80
CA LYS A 127 11.66 -2.89 -73.60
C LYS A 127 11.04 -3.74 -74.73
N ARG A 128 9.94 -4.46 -74.47
CA ARG A 128 9.25 -5.26 -75.51
C ARG A 128 8.50 -4.40 -76.51
N ASN A 129 7.76 -3.40 -76.05
CA ASN A 129 7.02 -2.48 -76.91
C ASN A 129 7.98 -1.72 -77.83
N LYS A 130 9.16 -1.32 -77.34
CA LYS A 130 10.22 -0.69 -78.14
C LYS A 130 10.80 -1.62 -79.21
N LEU A 131 10.72 -2.95 -79.05
CA LEU A 131 11.18 -3.93 -80.04
C LEU A 131 10.06 -4.39 -81.00
N LEU A 132 8.80 -4.10 -80.68
CA LEU A 132 7.60 -4.56 -81.41
C LEU A 132 6.82 -3.42 -82.08
N LYS A 133 7.19 -2.16 -81.80
CA LYS A 133 6.61 -0.93 -82.37
C LYS A 133 7.68 0.05 -82.84
N SER A 134 8.88 -0.46 -83.11
CA SER A 134 9.97 0.20 -83.85
C SER A 134 9.93 -0.25 -85.30
#